data_AF-A0A662H3N4-F1
#
_entry.id   AF-A0A662H3N4-F1
#
_cell.length_a   1.000
_cell.length_b   1.000
_cell.length_c   1.000
_cell.angle_alpha   90.00
_cell.angle_beta   90.00
_cell.angle_gamma   90.00
#
_symmetry.space_group_name_H-M   'P 1'
#
loop_
_entity.id
_entity.type
_entity.pdbx_description
1 polymer ?
#
loop_
_entity_poly.entity_id
_entity_poly.type
_entity_poly.pdbx_seq_one_letter_code
_entity_poly.pdbx_strand_id
1 'polypeptide(L)'
;NKPSIDTPIGDFFGIGHGIAKHFISLPLTMTCDKGFNCYFPMPFNDRAEFEIVNECDVEIGAFYYHIDYELHSKSWNNIGYFHAKWRRELVKASKKEVNLSGEENYLILYAEGRGHYVGCILSVHGLRPGWWGEGDDMIFVDGEKWPPSIHGTGTEDYIGAAWGFNREFYGPLHGFPLKGPEDWTGYHSMYRFHLESPIPFKKSIKVTIEHGHANDRADDISSVAYWYQTEPHIDFSPMPPVDKRIPLPVKTPAEVLEEILEEIRTAEDLEKKYWHYVHSLGRVISRVIGRDAVRSLLNRALWEALYSKTVEKGEVNEARRVLVDVYNKVIDILRRQ
;
A
#
# COMPACT_ATOMS: atom_id res chain seq x y z
N ASN A 1 -17.87 -13.83 20.92
CA ASN A 1 -16.40 -13.70 20.97
C ASN A 1 -15.97 -12.76 19.86
N LYS A 2 -15.11 -11.77 20.14
CA LYS A 2 -14.49 -10.92 19.12
C LYS A 2 -13.02 -11.39 18.99
N PRO A 3 -12.55 -11.76 17.79
CA PRO A 3 -11.19 -12.24 17.62
C PRO A 3 -10.18 -11.09 17.73
N SER A 4 -9.10 -11.29 18.49
CA SER A 4 -7.97 -10.35 18.53
C SER A 4 -7.14 -10.37 17.24
N ILE A 5 -7.23 -11.45 16.46
CA ILE A 5 -6.58 -11.65 15.16
C ILE A 5 -7.66 -11.91 14.12
N ASP A 6 -7.81 -11.02 13.15
CA ASP A 6 -8.80 -11.14 12.08
C ASP A 6 -8.24 -10.58 10.76
N THR A 7 -7.77 -11.50 9.91
CA THR A 7 -6.93 -11.21 8.74
C THR A 7 -7.05 -12.33 7.69
N PRO A 8 -7.00 -12.02 6.38
CA PRO A 8 -6.65 -13.04 5.38
C PRO A 8 -5.29 -13.67 5.71
N ILE A 9 -5.18 -14.99 5.57
CA ILE A 9 -3.98 -15.73 5.99
C ILE A 9 -2.72 -15.26 5.25
N GLY A 10 -2.80 -14.99 3.94
CA GLY A 10 -1.65 -14.51 3.16
C GLY A 10 -1.11 -13.17 3.68
N ASP A 11 -1.99 -12.18 3.79
CA ASP A 11 -1.66 -10.85 4.29
C ASP A 11 -1.08 -10.87 5.71
N PHE A 12 -1.60 -11.74 6.59
CA PHE A 12 -1.07 -11.93 7.96
C PHE A 12 0.41 -12.31 7.98
N PHE A 13 0.86 -13.11 7.02
CA PHE A 13 2.23 -13.65 6.99
C PHE A 13 3.19 -12.84 6.14
N GLY A 14 2.81 -11.66 5.65
CA GLY A 14 3.76 -10.64 5.22
C GLY A 14 3.65 -10.13 3.79
N ILE A 15 2.79 -10.73 2.96
CA ILE A 15 2.59 -10.31 1.56
C ILE A 15 1.11 -10.25 1.25
N GLY A 16 0.63 -9.07 0.84
CA GLY A 16 -0.75 -8.88 0.40
C GLY A 16 -0.99 -9.34 -1.04
N HIS A 17 -2.14 -8.91 -1.59
CA HIS A 17 -2.54 -9.16 -2.98
C HIS A 17 -2.78 -10.63 -3.35
N GLY A 18 -2.90 -11.53 -2.38
CA GLY A 18 -3.00 -12.98 -2.64
C GLY A 18 -1.74 -13.56 -3.30
N ILE A 19 -0.59 -12.88 -3.16
CA ILE A 19 0.69 -13.31 -3.71
C ILE A 19 1.47 -14.05 -2.65
N ALA A 20 1.99 -15.22 -3.02
CA ALA A 20 2.97 -15.94 -2.22
C ALA A 20 4.36 -15.73 -2.80
N LYS A 21 5.30 -15.22 -2.00
CA LYS A 21 6.65 -14.90 -2.45
C LYS A 21 7.67 -14.98 -1.31
N HIS A 22 8.87 -15.43 -1.65
CA HIS A 22 9.95 -15.62 -0.71
C HIS A 22 10.39 -14.31 -0.02
N PHE A 23 10.34 -14.30 1.31
CA PHE A 23 11.05 -13.31 2.12
C PHE A 23 11.32 -13.86 3.53
N ILE A 24 12.29 -13.25 4.20
CA ILE A 24 12.64 -13.57 5.60
C ILE A 24 12.71 -12.27 6.39
N SER A 25 11.91 -12.19 7.45
CA SER A 25 12.03 -11.19 8.52
C SER A 25 12.18 -11.88 9.87
N LEU A 26 12.31 -11.11 10.95
CA LEU A 26 12.42 -11.65 12.30
C LEU A 26 11.09 -12.24 12.79
N PRO A 27 9.94 -11.53 12.76
CA PRO A 27 8.69 -12.09 13.29
C PRO A 27 7.88 -12.90 12.26
N LEU A 28 8.05 -12.67 10.97
CA LEU A 28 7.27 -13.33 9.91
C LEU A 28 8.16 -13.80 8.76
N THR A 29 7.90 -14.99 8.24
CA THR A 29 8.57 -15.45 7.01
C THR A 29 7.60 -16.11 6.07
N MET A 30 7.90 -15.99 4.78
CA MET A 30 7.32 -16.81 3.74
C MET A 30 8.47 -17.47 3.00
N THR A 31 8.90 -18.65 3.46
CA THR A 31 10.09 -19.32 2.94
C THR A 31 9.70 -20.21 1.76
N CYS A 32 10.46 -20.15 0.66
CA CYS A 32 10.19 -20.90 -0.58
C CYS A 32 8.73 -20.76 -1.07
N ASP A 33 8.16 -19.55 -0.93
CA ASP A 33 6.80 -19.16 -1.35
C ASP A 33 5.65 -19.93 -0.68
N LYS A 34 5.92 -20.88 0.21
CA LYS A 34 4.90 -21.77 0.79
C LYS A 34 5.07 -22.06 2.29
N GLY A 35 6.20 -21.69 2.88
CA GLY A 35 6.47 -21.84 4.31
C GLY A 35 6.11 -20.58 5.08
N PHE A 36 4.86 -20.49 5.53
CA PHE A 36 4.33 -19.38 6.30
C PHE A 36 4.67 -19.57 7.79
N ASN A 37 5.55 -18.72 8.35
CA ASN A 37 5.96 -18.83 9.76
C ASN A 37 5.71 -17.52 10.51
N CYS A 38 5.28 -17.64 11.76
CA CYS A 38 5.07 -16.52 12.68
C CYS A 38 5.76 -16.80 14.01
N TYR A 39 6.55 -15.83 14.47
CA TYR A 39 7.35 -15.90 15.69
C TYR A 39 6.94 -14.83 16.71
N PHE A 40 5.80 -14.14 16.50
CA PHE A 40 5.24 -13.26 17.51
C PHE A 40 4.79 -14.07 18.74
N PRO A 41 5.20 -13.69 19.97
CA PRO A 41 4.64 -14.28 21.18
C PRO A 41 3.14 -13.98 21.31
N MET A 42 2.29 -14.99 21.48
CA MET A 42 0.84 -14.80 21.65
C MET A 42 0.41 -15.30 23.04
N PRO A 43 0.62 -14.53 24.11
CA PRO A 43 0.30 -14.99 25.45
C PRO A 43 -1.21 -15.16 25.63
N PHE A 44 -1.62 -16.16 26.41
CA PHE A 44 -3.02 -16.41 26.79
C PHE A 44 -3.07 -16.90 28.25
N ASN A 45 -4.22 -16.68 28.92
CA ASN A 45 -4.40 -17.06 30.33
C ASN A 45 -5.35 -18.24 30.54
N ASP A 46 -6.42 -18.31 29.75
CA ASP A 46 -7.47 -19.34 29.88
C ASP A 46 -7.47 -20.28 28.68
N ARG A 47 -7.69 -19.73 27.48
CA ARG A 47 -7.71 -20.49 26.22
C ARG A 47 -7.18 -19.66 25.06
N ALA A 48 -6.62 -20.35 24.07
CA ALA A 48 -6.35 -19.84 22.73
C ALA A 48 -7.13 -20.68 21.72
N GLU A 49 -7.79 -20.03 20.77
CA GLU A 49 -8.60 -20.66 19.74
C GLU A 49 -8.15 -20.11 18.38
N PHE A 50 -7.84 -21.01 17.45
CA PHE A 50 -7.44 -20.69 16.09
C PHE A 50 -8.50 -21.24 15.15
N GLU A 51 -9.09 -20.35 14.35
CA GLU A 51 -10.09 -20.69 13.35
C GLU A 51 -9.53 -20.36 11.96
N ILE A 52 -9.69 -21.28 11.01
CA ILE A 52 -9.39 -21.08 9.60
C ILE A 52 -10.69 -21.26 8.83
N VAL A 53 -11.08 -20.24 8.09
CA VAL A 53 -12.27 -20.26 7.23
C VAL A 53 -11.81 -20.29 5.77
N ASN A 54 -12.20 -21.32 5.03
CA ASN A 54 -12.00 -21.34 3.59
C ASN A 54 -13.14 -20.56 2.91
N GLU A 55 -12.82 -19.38 2.39
CA GLU A 55 -13.75 -18.53 1.64
C GLU A 55 -13.47 -18.52 0.14
N CYS A 56 -12.58 -19.40 -0.34
CA CYS A 56 -12.33 -19.59 -1.76
C CYS A 56 -13.48 -20.35 -2.43
N ASP A 57 -13.56 -20.25 -3.76
CA ASP A 57 -14.46 -21.01 -4.61
C ASP A 57 -13.96 -22.45 -4.89
N VAL A 58 -12.84 -22.83 -4.30
CA VAL A 58 -12.21 -24.15 -4.43
C VAL A 58 -11.94 -24.77 -3.06
N GLU A 59 -11.95 -26.11 -3.02
CA GLU A 59 -11.57 -26.85 -1.82
C GLU A 59 -10.06 -26.78 -1.55
N ILE A 60 -9.68 -26.63 -0.29
CA ILE A 60 -8.30 -26.75 0.16
C ILE A 60 -7.97 -28.23 0.33
N GLY A 61 -7.30 -28.82 -0.65
CA GLY A 61 -6.98 -30.26 -0.63
C GLY A 61 -6.05 -30.70 0.50
N ALA A 62 -5.23 -29.79 1.03
CA ALA A 62 -4.39 -30.04 2.20
C ALA A 62 -4.01 -28.74 2.90
N PHE A 63 -4.14 -28.73 4.23
CA PHE A 63 -3.72 -27.64 5.11
C PHE A 63 -2.83 -28.21 6.21
N TYR A 64 -1.55 -27.83 6.22
CA TYR A 64 -0.56 -28.28 7.19
C TYR A 64 -0.20 -27.13 8.12
N TYR A 65 -0.13 -27.38 9.42
CA TYR A 65 0.22 -26.36 10.40
C TYR A 65 0.92 -26.97 11.61
N HIS A 66 1.72 -26.14 12.29
CA HIS A 66 2.19 -26.38 13.66
C HIS A 66 1.84 -25.15 14.50
N ILE A 67 1.39 -25.39 15.73
CA ILE A 67 1.22 -24.36 16.76
C ILE A 67 2.05 -24.85 17.95
N ASP A 68 3.26 -24.32 18.07
CA ASP A 68 4.13 -24.57 19.21
C ASP A 68 3.81 -23.58 20.32
N TYR A 69 3.59 -24.07 21.54
CA TYR A 69 3.24 -23.24 22.69
C TYR A 69 3.77 -23.80 24.01
N GLU A 70 3.90 -22.93 25.00
CA GLU A 70 4.27 -23.29 26.37
C GLU A 70 3.08 -23.09 27.31
N LEU A 71 2.83 -24.07 28.18
CA LEU A 71 1.87 -23.93 29.28
C LEU A 71 2.57 -23.49 30.55
N HIS A 72 2.09 -22.40 31.13
CA HIS A 72 2.56 -21.90 32.41
C HIS A 72 1.51 -22.14 33.49
N SER A 73 1.94 -22.60 34.66
CA SER A 73 1.05 -22.90 35.79
C SER A 73 0.48 -21.65 36.47
N LYS A 74 1.06 -20.47 36.20
CA LYS A 74 0.64 -19.19 36.75
C LYS A 74 0.06 -18.33 35.64
N SER A 75 -1.11 -17.75 35.92
CA SER A 75 -1.66 -16.70 35.06
C SER A 75 -0.74 -15.49 35.04
N TRP A 76 -0.63 -14.90 33.87
CA TRP A 76 0.10 -13.68 33.62
C TRP A 76 -0.76 -12.47 33.98
N ASN A 77 -0.23 -11.58 34.81
CA ASN A 77 -0.87 -10.32 35.15
C ASN A 77 -0.26 -9.20 34.32
N ASN A 78 -1.06 -8.18 33.98
CA ASN A 78 -0.57 -6.96 33.33
C ASN A 78 0.16 -7.21 31.99
N ILE A 79 -0.26 -8.22 31.23
CA ILE A 79 0.26 -8.52 29.89
C ILE A 79 -0.60 -7.88 28.80
N GLY A 80 0.01 -7.62 27.64
CA GLY A 80 -0.72 -7.35 26.41
C GLY A 80 -0.95 -8.65 25.64
N TYR A 81 -2.12 -8.77 25.03
CA TYR A 81 -2.45 -9.86 24.12
C TYR A 81 -2.10 -9.44 22.69
N PHE A 82 -1.58 -10.38 21.89
CA PHE A 82 -1.25 -10.12 20.51
C PHE A 82 -2.53 -9.90 19.69
N HIS A 83 -2.51 -8.86 18.87
CA HIS A 83 -3.58 -8.51 17.97
C HIS A 83 -3.05 -8.31 16.56
N ALA A 84 -3.86 -8.69 15.58
CA ALA A 84 -3.64 -8.33 14.19
C ALA A 84 -4.95 -8.04 13.50
N LYS A 85 -5.00 -6.99 12.68
CA LYS A 85 -6.22 -6.61 11.98
C LYS A 85 -5.91 -6.17 10.57
N TRP A 86 -6.66 -6.73 9.62
CA TRP A 86 -6.57 -6.38 8.22
C TRP A 86 -7.55 -5.26 7.87
N ARG A 87 -7.12 -4.37 6.98
CA ARG A 87 -7.95 -3.33 6.39
C ARG A 87 -7.58 -3.17 4.92
N ARG A 88 -8.54 -2.72 4.11
CA ARG A 88 -8.34 -2.28 2.74
C ARG A 88 -9.24 -1.11 2.41
N GLU A 89 -8.76 -0.23 1.55
CA GLU A 89 -9.49 0.91 1.04
C GLU A 89 -9.01 1.25 -0.37
N LEU A 90 -9.97 1.44 -1.29
CA LEU A 90 -9.73 2.17 -2.52
C LEU A 90 -9.77 3.66 -2.17
N VAL A 91 -8.59 4.25 -1.98
CA VAL A 91 -8.47 5.62 -1.46
C VAL A 91 -8.88 6.65 -2.53
N LYS A 92 -9.25 7.84 -2.10
CA LYS A 92 -9.68 8.93 -2.98
C LYS A 92 -8.67 10.06 -2.92
N ALA A 93 -8.19 10.46 -4.09
CA ALA A 93 -7.28 11.59 -4.21
C ALA A 93 -7.90 12.86 -3.62
N SER A 94 -7.17 13.48 -2.71
CA SER A 94 -7.46 14.80 -2.18
C SER A 94 -7.11 15.87 -3.23
N LYS A 95 -7.79 17.01 -3.14
CA LYS A 95 -7.48 18.20 -3.95
C LYS A 95 -6.64 19.22 -3.19
N LYS A 96 -6.26 18.90 -1.95
CA LYS A 96 -5.47 19.78 -1.08
C LYS A 96 -4.01 19.75 -1.53
N GLU A 97 -3.36 20.92 -1.51
CA GLU A 97 -1.92 21.03 -1.77
C GLU A 97 -1.09 20.65 -0.54
N VAL A 98 -1.67 20.74 0.66
CA VAL A 98 -1.02 20.43 1.93
C VAL A 98 -1.98 19.70 2.87
N ASN A 99 -1.46 18.76 3.64
CA ASN A 99 -2.23 18.05 4.65
C ASN A 99 -1.94 18.58 6.06
N LEU A 100 -2.93 19.26 6.63
CA LEU A 100 -2.82 19.89 7.95
C LEU A 100 -3.68 19.19 9.01
N SER A 101 -4.06 17.93 8.79
CA SER A 101 -5.00 17.23 9.68
C SER A 101 -4.75 15.73 9.85
N GLY A 102 -4.32 15.03 8.79
CA GLY A 102 -4.28 13.56 8.77
C GLY A 102 -5.66 12.89 8.73
N GLU A 103 -6.74 13.64 8.46
CA GLU A 103 -8.10 13.09 8.46
C GLU A 103 -8.40 12.18 7.27
N GLU A 104 -7.79 12.47 6.11
CA GLU A 104 -7.97 11.75 4.83
C GLU A 104 -6.88 10.69 4.58
N ASN A 105 -5.98 10.49 5.55
CA ASN A 105 -4.94 9.48 5.48
C ASN A 105 -5.53 8.08 5.50
N TYR A 106 -4.84 7.13 4.88
CA TYR A 106 -5.16 5.72 5.02
C TYR A 106 -4.94 5.27 6.47
N LEU A 107 -5.96 4.70 7.09
CA LEU A 107 -5.88 4.16 8.45
C LEU A 107 -5.25 2.77 8.43
N ILE A 108 -4.15 2.59 9.18
CA ILE A 108 -3.52 1.27 9.39
C ILE A 108 -4.05 0.64 10.68
N LEU A 109 -4.07 1.39 11.77
CA LEU A 109 -4.52 0.93 13.09
C LEU A 109 -5.32 2.03 13.80
N TYR A 110 -6.45 1.65 14.39
CA TYR A 110 -7.04 2.39 15.49
C TYR A 110 -7.27 1.45 16.68
N ALA A 111 -6.76 1.81 17.85
CA ALA A 111 -6.95 1.03 19.06
C ALA A 111 -7.24 1.93 20.26
N GLU A 112 -8.07 1.43 21.17
CA GLU A 112 -8.37 2.02 22.46
C GLU A 112 -7.90 1.08 23.58
N GLY A 113 -7.44 1.65 24.68
CA GLY A 113 -6.85 0.95 25.81
C GLY A 113 -5.36 1.22 25.96
N ARG A 114 -4.66 0.28 26.59
CA ARG A 114 -3.22 0.39 26.85
C ARG A 114 -2.47 -0.71 26.12
N GLY A 115 -1.45 -0.33 25.37
CA GLY A 115 -0.73 -1.26 24.52
C GLY A 115 0.50 -0.64 23.86
N HIS A 116 0.99 -1.33 22.84
CA HIS A 116 2.03 -0.82 21.96
C HIS A 116 1.91 -1.41 20.56
N TYR A 117 2.06 -0.57 19.56
CA TYR A 117 2.10 -0.96 18.14
C TYR A 117 3.48 -1.51 17.78
N VAL A 118 3.51 -2.66 17.10
CA VAL A 118 4.75 -3.39 16.77
C VAL A 118 5.03 -3.51 15.29
N GLY A 119 4.17 -2.98 14.42
CA GLY A 119 4.44 -2.90 12.99
C GLY A 119 3.25 -3.19 12.10
N CYS A 120 3.50 -3.17 10.80
CA CYS A 120 2.51 -3.53 9.80
C CYS A 120 3.12 -4.19 8.56
N ILE A 121 2.24 -4.85 7.82
CA ILE A 121 2.38 -5.03 6.38
C ILE A 121 1.58 -3.92 5.71
N LEU A 122 2.17 -3.29 4.70
CA LEU A 122 1.50 -2.31 3.85
C LEU A 122 1.57 -2.78 2.40
N SER A 123 0.44 -2.79 1.73
CA SER A 123 0.28 -3.30 0.37
C SER A 123 -0.40 -2.23 -0.48
N VAL A 124 0.24 -1.85 -1.57
CA VAL A 124 -0.26 -0.83 -2.51
C VAL A 124 -0.44 -1.48 -3.88
N HIS A 125 -1.65 -1.40 -4.43
CA HIS A 125 -1.89 -1.61 -5.85
C HIS A 125 -1.95 -0.24 -6.54
N GLY A 126 -0.85 0.11 -7.21
CA GLY A 126 -0.77 1.33 -8.00
C GLY A 126 -1.68 1.24 -9.23
N LEU A 127 -2.73 2.04 -9.27
CA LEU A 127 -3.72 2.05 -10.35
C LEU A 127 -3.37 3.02 -11.48
N ARG A 128 -2.54 4.01 -11.19
CA ARG A 128 -2.05 5.01 -12.14
C ARG A 128 -0.52 5.11 -12.09
N PRO A 129 0.17 5.37 -13.22
CA PRO A 129 1.60 5.59 -13.22
C PRO A 129 2.01 6.72 -12.29
N GLY A 130 3.23 6.64 -11.76
CA GLY A 130 3.78 7.65 -10.86
C GLY A 130 4.01 7.12 -9.46
N TRP A 131 4.98 7.74 -8.78
CA TRP A 131 5.41 7.33 -7.45
C TRP A 131 4.30 7.61 -6.43
N TRP A 132 3.88 6.57 -5.69
CA TRP A 132 2.84 6.65 -4.67
C TRP A 132 3.40 6.87 -3.25
N GLY A 133 4.70 6.72 -3.06
CA GLY A 133 5.30 6.68 -1.72
C GLY A 133 5.78 8.01 -1.15
N GLU A 134 5.37 9.16 -1.68
CA GLU A 134 5.65 10.46 -1.05
C GLU A 134 4.84 10.67 0.26
N GLY A 135 3.93 9.77 0.59
CA GLY A 135 3.00 9.96 1.71
C GLY A 135 3.63 9.74 3.08
N ASP A 136 3.45 10.71 3.98
CA ASP A 136 4.01 10.68 5.33
C ASP A 136 3.24 9.73 6.26
N ASP A 137 3.95 8.98 7.12
CA ASP A 137 3.30 8.34 8.27
C ASP A 137 2.98 9.38 9.34
N MET A 138 1.75 9.32 9.85
CA MET A 138 1.26 10.22 10.91
C MET A 138 0.61 9.37 12.00
N ILE A 139 1.26 9.32 13.18
CA ILE A 139 0.84 8.45 14.29
C ILE A 139 0.44 9.31 15.49
N PHE A 140 -0.86 9.29 15.81
CA PHE A 140 -1.44 10.06 16.90
C PHE A 140 -1.59 9.18 18.14
N VAL A 141 -0.88 9.50 19.21
CA VAL A 141 -0.91 8.75 20.47
C VAL A 141 -1.76 9.49 21.50
N ASP A 142 -2.60 8.76 22.23
CA ASP A 142 -3.36 9.24 23.39
C ASP A 142 -4.15 10.55 23.18
N GLY A 143 -4.67 10.74 21.96
CA GLY A 143 -5.51 11.89 21.59
C GLY A 143 -4.74 13.14 21.18
N GLU A 144 -3.48 12.98 20.77
CA GLU A 144 -2.69 14.03 20.13
C GLU A 144 -3.46 14.74 19.00
N LYS A 145 -3.24 16.05 18.88
CA LYS A 145 -3.76 16.87 17.79
C LYS A 145 -2.68 17.02 16.73
N TRP A 146 -3.07 17.47 15.54
CA TRP A 146 -2.12 17.80 14.50
C TRP A 146 -1.21 18.99 14.91
N PRO A 147 0.09 18.95 14.57
CA PRO A 147 0.81 17.79 14.04
C PRO A 147 1.11 16.75 15.14
N PRO A 148 1.01 15.44 14.85
CA PRO A 148 1.38 14.40 15.82
C PRO A 148 2.87 14.45 16.16
N SER A 149 3.25 13.83 17.28
CA SER A 149 4.65 13.75 17.70
C SER A 149 5.49 12.83 16.81
N ILE A 150 4.84 11.86 16.15
CA ILE A 150 5.44 10.97 15.16
C ILE A 150 4.86 11.32 13.79
N HIS A 151 5.69 11.97 12.99
CA HIS A 151 5.36 12.47 11.66
C HIS A 151 6.55 12.21 10.74
N GLY A 152 6.35 11.39 9.73
CA GLY A 152 7.37 10.96 8.78
C GLY A 152 7.65 11.93 7.64
N THR A 153 8.27 11.40 6.58
CA THR A 153 8.71 12.17 5.39
C THR A 153 8.41 11.49 4.06
N GLY A 154 7.85 10.28 4.10
CA GLY A 154 7.59 9.45 2.94
C GLY A 154 7.34 8.01 3.34
N THR A 155 6.65 7.27 2.49
CA THR A 155 6.33 5.86 2.71
C THR A 155 7.58 5.01 2.61
N GLU A 156 8.50 5.28 1.67
CA GLU A 156 9.75 4.55 1.62
C GLU A 156 10.63 4.83 2.84
N ASP A 157 10.58 6.05 3.34
CA ASP A 157 11.33 6.49 4.52
C ASP A 157 10.80 5.80 5.78
N TYR A 158 9.48 5.68 5.93
CA TYR A 158 8.84 4.88 7.00
C TYR A 158 9.30 3.41 6.98
N ILE A 159 9.44 2.83 5.79
CA ILE A 159 9.94 1.46 5.59
C ILE A 159 11.47 1.38 5.77
N GLY A 160 12.16 2.48 6.07
CA GLY A 160 13.60 2.53 6.28
C GLY A 160 14.42 2.41 4.99
N ALA A 161 13.83 2.79 3.87
CA ALA A 161 14.50 2.96 2.57
C ALA A 161 14.65 4.46 2.25
N ALA A 162 14.94 4.78 0.99
CA ALA A 162 15.00 6.13 0.46
C ALA A 162 14.95 6.11 -1.08
N TRP A 163 14.63 7.24 -1.70
CA TRP A 163 14.70 7.47 -3.16
C TRP A 163 13.82 6.50 -3.97
N GLY A 164 12.59 6.26 -3.52
CA GLY A 164 11.59 5.47 -4.25
C GLY A 164 12.04 4.05 -4.58
N PHE A 165 12.41 3.25 -3.58
CA PHE A 165 12.76 1.82 -3.65
C PHE A 165 13.42 1.35 -4.97
N ASN A 166 14.75 1.38 -5.06
CA ASN A 166 15.45 0.98 -6.29
C ASN A 166 15.44 -0.54 -6.60
N ARG A 167 15.07 -1.39 -5.64
CA ARG A 167 15.05 -2.86 -5.76
C ARG A 167 14.24 -3.48 -4.63
N GLU A 168 13.95 -4.77 -4.76
CA GLU A 168 13.41 -5.57 -3.66
C GLU A 168 14.47 -5.82 -2.59
N PHE A 169 14.05 -5.79 -1.33
CA PHE A 169 14.91 -6.14 -0.20
C PHE A 169 14.06 -6.68 0.95
N TYR A 170 14.67 -7.43 1.86
CA TYR A 170 14.04 -7.85 3.10
C TYR A 170 15.12 -8.04 4.15
N GLY A 171 14.93 -7.37 5.29
CA GLY A 171 15.76 -7.51 6.48
C GLY A 171 14.93 -7.94 7.69
N PRO A 172 15.57 -8.10 8.87
CA PRO A 172 14.88 -8.59 10.06
C PRO A 172 13.64 -7.77 10.46
N LEU A 173 13.68 -6.45 10.27
CA LEU A 173 12.65 -5.54 10.79
C LEU A 173 11.93 -4.73 9.72
N HIS A 174 12.44 -4.68 8.49
CA HIS A 174 11.81 -3.94 7.42
C HIS A 174 12.18 -4.52 6.05
N GLY A 175 11.33 -4.31 5.06
CA GLY A 175 11.52 -4.87 3.73
C GLY A 175 10.49 -4.43 2.71
N PHE A 176 10.85 -4.61 1.44
CA PHE A 176 10.02 -4.45 0.27
C PHE A 176 10.11 -5.72 -0.61
N PRO A 177 9.51 -6.84 -0.18
CA PRO A 177 9.68 -8.13 -0.85
C PRO A 177 8.93 -8.25 -2.18
N LEU A 178 7.89 -7.44 -2.41
CA LEU A 178 7.13 -7.43 -3.66
C LEU A 178 7.20 -6.05 -4.29
N LYS A 179 8.00 -5.93 -5.35
CA LYS A 179 8.11 -4.74 -6.19
C LYS A 179 7.40 -4.98 -7.53
N GLY A 180 6.41 -4.15 -7.81
CA GLY A 180 5.76 -4.10 -9.10
C GLY A 180 6.61 -3.41 -10.20
N PRO A 181 6.00 -3.16 -11.36
CA PRO A 181 6.61 -2.43 -12.47
C PRO A 181 7.29 -1.09 -12.14
N GLU A 182 8.24 -0.69 -12.99
CA GLU A 182 9.02 0.57 -12.89
C GLU A 182 8.18 1.86 -12.98
N ASP A 183 6.96 1.78 -13.51
CA ASP A 183 6.01 2.90 -13.55
C ASP A 183 5.18 3.03 -12.27
N TRP A 184 5.44 2.16 -11.28
CA TRP A 184 4.78 2.05 -9.98
C TRP A 184 3.32 1.59 -10.02
N THR A 185 2.83 1.16 -11.19
CA THR A 185 1.53 0.46 -11.28
C THR A 185 1.65 -0.96 -10.74
N GLY A 186 0.52 -1.66 -10.58
CA GLY A 186 0.48 -3.06 -10.15
C GLY A 186 0.75 -3.24 -8.66
N TYR A 187 1.06 -4.47 -8.25
CA TYR A 187 1.14 -4.85 -6.85
C TYR A 187 2.51 -4.57 -6.23
N HIS A 188 2.48 -3.96 -5.05
CA HIS A 188 3.62 -3.66 -4.20
C HIS A 188 3.29 -4.09 -2.77
N SER A 189 4.23 -4.71 -2.05
CA SER A 189 4.05 -5.08 -0.63
C SER A 189 5.35 -4.85 0.13
N MET A 190 5.22 -4.22 1.29
CA MET A 190 6.30 -3.83 2.19
C MET A 190 5.93 -4.14 3.64
N TYR A 191 6.92 -4.15 4.52
CA TYR A 191 6.71 -4.32 5.95
C TYR A 191 7.66 -3.46 6.78
N ARG A 192 7.19 -3.09 7.96
CA ARG A 192 7.99 -2.46 9.01
C ARG A 192 7.55 -3.00 10.37
N PHE A 193 8.49 -3.51 11.14
CA PHE A 193 8.32 -3.96 12.52
C PHE A 193 9.11 -3.05 13.46
N HIS A 194 8.47 -2.69 14.57
CA HIS A 194 8.99 -1.80 15.62
C HIS A 194 9.26 -2.64 16.88
N LEU A 195 10.04 -3.72 16.78
CA LEU A 195 10.20 -4.68 17.89
C LEU A 195 11.14 -4.15 18.98
N GLU A 196 12.20 -3.48 18.57
CA GLU A 196 13.21 -2.84 19.41
C GLU A 196 12.78 -1.43 19.87
N SER A 197 11.79 -0.84 19.20
CA SER A 197 11.26 0.48 19.51
C SER A 197 9.75 0.55 19.30
N PRO A 198 8.94 -0.24 20.05
CA PRO A 198 7.49 -0.20 19.89
C PRO A 198 6.93 1.19 20.17
N ILE A 199 5.77 1.50 19.59
CA ILE A 199 5.09 2.77 19.82
C ILE A 199 4.01 2.56 20.91
N PRO A 200 4.26 2.94 22.17
CA PRO A 200 3.35 2.69 23.28
C PRO A 200 2.18 3.69 23.29
N PHE A 201 1.05 3.25 23.83
CA PHE A 201 -0.12 4.10 24.08
C PHE A 201 -0.80 3.70 25.40
N LYS A 202 -1.37 4.67 26.12
CA LYS A 202 -2.06 4.44 27.40
C LYS A 202 -3.58 4.50 27.30
N LYS A 203 -4.09 5.22 26.31
CA LYS A 203 -5.52 5.45 26.07
C LYS A 203 -5.91 5.07 24.66
N SER A 204 -5.14 5.45 23.65
CA SER A 204 -5.47 5.19 22.26
C SER A 204 -4.28 5.39 21.32
N ILE A 205 -4.32 4.77 20.15
CA ILE A 205 -3.41 5.06 19.05
C ILE A 205 -4.18 5.11 17.73
N LYS A 206 -3.83 6.07 16.86
CA LYS A 206 -4.26 6.14 15.47
C LYS A 206 -3.02 6.16 14.57
N VAL A 207 -2.71 5.04 13.94
CA VAL A 207 -1.60 4.90 12.97
C VAL A 207 -2.17 5.14 11.58
N THR A 208 -1.68 6.17 10.90
CA THR A 208 -2.11 6.50 9.54
C THR A 208 -0.91 6.74 8.64
N ILE A 209 -1.14 6.65 7.34
CA ILE A 209 -0.16 7.04 6.33
C ILE A 209 -0.88 7.78 5.19
N GLU A 210 -0.27 8.83 4.67
CA GLU A 210 -0.80 9.45 3.46
C GLU A 210 -0.66 8.52 2.26
N HIS A 211 -1.55 8.66 1.29
CA HIS A 211 -1.49 7.94 0.02
C HIS A 211 -1.00 8.89 -1.09
N GLY A 212 0.33 9.05 -1.17
CA GLY A 212 0.98 10.14 -1.91
C GLY A 212 0.94 11.47 -1.17
N HIS A 213 1.65 12.46 -1.71
CA HIS A 213 1.82 13.76 -1.04
C HIS A 213 0.46 14.41 -0.82
N ALA A 214 0.16 14.79 0.42
CA ALA A 214 -1.13 15.37 0.78
C ALA A 214 -2.34 14.53 0.34
N ASN A 215 -2.19 13.19 0.28
CA ASN A 215 -3.22 12.25 -0.16
C ASN A 215 -3.64 12.41 -1.63
N ASP A 216 -2.72 12.76 -2.53
CA ASP A 216 -3.01 13.03 -3.96
C ASP A 216 -3.24 11.78 -4.83
N ARG A 217 -3.08 10.57 -4.28
CA ARG A 217 -3.30 9.30 -5.01
C ARG A 217 -4.70 8.73 -4.84
N ALA A 218 -5.09 7.89 -5.79
CA ALA A 218 -6.34 7.14 -5.77
C ALA A 218 -6.05 5.65 -6.05
N ASP A 219 -5.18 5.07 -5.23
CA ASP A 219 -4.73 3.68 -5.36
C ASP A 219 -5.56 2.73 -4.47
N ASP A 220 -5.33 1.43 -4.60
CA ASP A 220 -5.98 0.42 -3.75
C ASP A 220 -4.97 -0.06 -2.70
N ILE A 221 -5.23 0.24 -1.42
CA ILE A 221 -4.30 0.02 -0.32
C ILE A 221 -4.89 -0.98 0.65
N SER A 222 -4.11 -1.97 1.05
CA SER A 222 -4.41 -2.86 2.17
C SER A 222 -3.27 -2.92 3.17
N SER A 223 -3.58 -3.31 4.41
CA SER A 223 -2.59 -3.44 5.47
C SER A 223 -3.01 -4.46 6.51
N VAL A 224 -2.03 -5.04 7.18
CA VAL A 224 -2.22 -5.72 8.45
C VAL A 224 -1.45 -4.96 9.52
N ALA A 225 -2.15 -4.46 10.53
CA ALA A 225 -1.50 -3.90 11.72
C ALA A 225 -1.25 -5.00 12.75
N TYR A 226 -0.11 -4.96 13.43
CA TYR A 226 0.24 -5.83 14.55
C TYR A 226 0.50 -5.01 15.81
N TRP A 227 -0.09 -5.39 16.93
CA TRP A 227 0.11 -4.71 18.20
C TRP A 227 -0.17 -5.62 19.40
N TYR A 228 0.21 -5.16 20.58
CA TYR A 228 -0.18 -5.79 21.84
C TYR A 228 -1.02 -4.82 22.64
N GLN A 229 -2.12 -5.27 23.24
CA GLN A 229 -2.88 -4.46 24.18
C GLN A 229 -3.57 -5.26 25.27
N THR A 230 -3.93 -4.58 26.36
CA THR A 230 -4.85 -5.13 27.35
C THR A 230 -6.28 -5.16 26.82
N GLU A 231 -7.06 -6.13 27.29
CA GLU A 231 -8.50 -6.20 27.04
C GLU A 231 -9.30 -5.23 27.93
N PRO A 232 -10.48 -4.75 27.49
CA PRO A 232 -11.13 -5.07 26.21
C PRO A 232 -10.52 -4.33 25.00
N HIS A 233 -10.56 -4.94 23.83
CA HIS A 233 -10.29 -4.28 22.54
C HIS A 233 -11.56 -3.87 21.79
N ILE A 234 -11.37 -3.01 20.78
CA ILE A 234 -12.41 -2.58 19.83
C ILE A 234 -12.19 -3.23 18.46
N ASP A 235 -13.28 -3.38 17.69
CA ASP A 235 -13.21 -3.77 16.28
C ASP A 235 -13.32 -2.52 15.41
N PHE A 236 -12.17 -1.90 15.09
CA PHE A 236 -12.13 -0.63 14.37
C PHE A 236 -12.35 -0.77 12.86
N SER A 237 -12.27 -1.99 12.32
CA SER A 237 -12.41 -2.27 10.89
C SER A 237 -12.97 -3.68 10.67
N PRO A 238 -14.29 -3.88 10.78
CA PRO A 238 -14.91 -5.18 10.57
C PRO A 238 -14.51 -5.79 9.22
N MET A 239 -14.24 -7.10 9.21
CA MET A 239 -13.82 -7.81 7.99
C MET A 239 -14.92 -7.69 6.92
N PRO A 240 -14.62 -7.12 5.73
CA PRO A 240 -15.59 -7.04 4.66
C PRO A 240 -15.80 -8.41 3.99
N PRO A 241 -16.91 -8.61 3.26
CA PRO A 241 -17.17 -9.85 2.54
C PRO A 241 -16.08 -10.14 1.49
N VAL A 242 -15.95 -11.42 1.09
CA VAL A 242 -14.86 -11.91 0.22
C VAL A 242 -14.71 -11.11 -1.08
N ASP A 243 -15.81 -10.73 -1.74
CA ASP A 243 -15.79 -9.97 -2.99
C ASP A 243 -15.13 -8.58 -2.86
N LYS A 244 -15.14 -8.01 -1.65
CA LYS A 244 -14.50 -6.74 -1.33
C LYS A 244 -13.04 -6.90 -0.88
N ARG A 245 -12.57 -8.13 -0.68
CA ARG A 245 -11.19 -8.46 -0.31
C ARG A 245 -10.33 -8.88 -1.49
N ILE A 246 -10.95 -9.30 -2.60
CA ILE A 246 -10.23 -9.72 -3.81
C ILE A 246 -9.48 -8.51 -4.41
N PRO A 247 -8.14 -8.60 -4.59
CA PRO A 247 -7.35 -7.56 -5.24
C PRO A 247 -7.89 -7.19 -6.62
N LEU A 248 -7.87 -5.91 -6.97
CA LEU A 248 -8.26 -5.48 -8.32
C LEU A 248 -7.28 -6.06 -9.35
N PRO A 249 -7.74 -6.49 -10.53
CA PRO A 249 -6.86 -7.07 -11.54
C PRO A 249 -5.80 -6.06 -12.00
N VAL A 250 -4.59 -6.55 -12.26
CA VAL A 250 -3.50 -5.74 -12.82
C VAL A 250 -3.82 -5.43 -14.28
N LYS A 251 -3.77 -4.15 -14.63
CA LYS A 251 -3.97 -3.67 -16.00
C LYS A 251 -2.71 -3.79 -16.83
N THR A 252 -2.88 -4.10 -18.10
CA THR A 252 -1.83 -4.01 -19.13
C THR A 252 -1.44 -2.56 -19.38
N PRO A 253 -0.24 -2.29 -19.93
CA PRO A 253 0.17 -0.94 -20.34
C PRO A 253 -0.86 -0.24 -21.25
N ALA A 254 -1.48 -0.97 -22.18
CA ALA A 254 -2.49 -0.42 -23.08
C ALA A 254 -3.75 0.01 -22.32
N GLU A 255 -4.30 -0.83 -21.45
CA GLU A 255 -5.48 -0.52 -20.63
C GLU A 255 -5.23 0.69 -19.72
N VAL A 256 -4.04 0.81 -19.12
CA VAL A 256 -3.66 1.99 -18.32
C VAL A 256 -3.70 3.26 -19.17
N LEU A 257 -3.13 3.24 -20.37
CA LEU A 257 -3.13 4.40 -21.26
C LEU A 257 -4.52 4.72 -21.81
N GLU A 258 -5.37 3.73 -22.02
CA GLU A 258 -6.75 3.92 -22.49
C GLU A 258 -7.59 4.70 -21.48
N GLU A 259 -7.45 4.40 -20.19
CA GLU A 259 -8.16 5.15 -19.14
C GLU A 259 -7.65 6.59 -19.04
N ILE A 260 -6.34 6.80 -19.14
CA ILE A 260 -5.75 8.16 -19.16
C ILE A 260 -6.20 8.92 -20.42
N LEU A 261 -6.29 8.23 -21.56
CA LEU A 261 -6.77 8.82 -22.80
C LEU A 261 -8.22 9.29 -22.67
N GLU A 262 -9.07 8.55 -21.98
CA GLU A 262 -10.44 9.00 -21.73
C GLU A 262 -10.48 10.25 -20.83
N GLU A 263 -9.63 10.32 -19.81
CA GLU A 263 -9.47 11.54 -19.00
C GLU A 263 -9.01 12.73 -19.86
N ILE A 264 -8.04 12.54 -20.76
CA ILE A 264 -7.54 13.61 -21.66
C ILE A 264 -8.68 14.15 -22.53
N ARG A 265 -9.56 13.27 -23.02
CA ARG A 265 -10.70 13.66 -23.87
C ARG A 265 -11.70 14.54 -23.13
N THR A 266 -11.92 14.27 -21.84
CA THR A 266 -12.94 14.96 -21.03
C THR A 266 -12.38 16.02 -20.08
N ALA A 267 -11.06 16.18 -19.98
CA ALA A 267 -10.43 17.10 -19.04
C ALA A 267 -10.79 18.56 -19.35
N GLU A 268 -11.44 19.22 -18.37
CA GLU A 268 -11.75 20.66 -18.40
C GLU A 268 -10.52 21.52 -18.09
N ASP A 269 -9.56 20.97 -17.33
CA ASP A 269 -8.34 21.63 -16.83
C ASP A 269 -7.06 21.07 -17.48
N LEU A 270 -7.13 20.74 -18.78
CA LEU A 270 -6.06 20.08 -19.51
C LEU A 270 -4.74 20.87 -19.46
N GLU A 271 -4.78 22.19 -19.46
CA GLU A 271 -3.60 23.04 -19.34
C GLU A 271 -2.81 22.81 -18.04
N LYS A 272 -3.50 22.52 -16.93
CA LYS A 272 -2.87 22.21 -15.63
C LYS A 272 -2.32 20.80 -15.60
N LYS A 273 -3.00 19.86 -16.28
CA LYS A 273 -2.66 18.43 -16.29
C LYS A 273 -1.79 17.99 -17.46
N TYR A 274 -1.47 18.89 -18.40
CA TYR A 274 -0.74 18.54 -19.61
C TYR A 274 0.55 17.77 -19.31
N TRP A 275 1.37 18.29 -18.39
CA TRP A 275 2.62 17.64 -18.01
C TRP A 275 2.40 16.31 -17.29
N HIS A 276 1.34 16.21 -16.47
CA HIS A 276 0.96 14.94 -15.87
C HIS A 276 0.69 13.88 -16.95
N TYR A 277 -0.08 14.20 -17.99
CA TYR A 277 -0.35 13.27 -19.10
C TYR A 277 0.92 12.90 -19.89
N VAL A 278 1.81 13.85 -20.15
CA VAL A 278 3.08 13.58 -20.83
C VAL A 278 3.97 12.67 -19.97
N HIS A 279 4.05 12.92 -18.67
CA HIS A 279 4.82 12.11 -17.73
C HIS A 279 4.27 10.69 -17.60
N SER A 280 2.96 10.53 -17.46
CA SER A 280 2.29 9.23 -17.37
C SER A 280 2.56 8.38 -18.62
N LEU A 281 2.45 8.98 -19.81
CA LEU A 281 2.82 8.32 -21.07
C LEU A 281 4.28 7.82 -21.03
N GLY A 282 5.22 8.68 -20.61
CA GLY A 282 6.62 8.31 -20.54
C GLY A 282 6.95 7.22 -19.52
N ARG A 283 6.25 7.19 -18.38
CA ARG A 283 6.39 6.13 -17.38
C ARG A 283 5.94 4.78 -17.94
N VAL A 284 4.76 4.73 -18.56
CA VAL A 284 4.23 3.48 -19.14
C VAL A 284 5.10 2.99 -20.29
N ILE A 285 5.54 3.87 -21.19
CA ILE A 285 6.45 3.47 -22.28
C ILE A 285 7.77 2.95 -21.70
N SER A 286 8.31 3.60 -20.66
CA SER A 286 9.55 3.14 -20.00
C SER A 286 9.45 1.74 -19.42
N ARG A 287 8.26 1.31 -18.99
CA ARG A 287 8.02 -0.05 -18.51
C ARG A 287 8.16 -1.09 -19.63
N VAL A 288 7.83 -0.72 -20.87
CA VAL A 288 7.80 -1.66 -22.02
C VAL A 288 9.14 -1.74 -22.74
N ILE A 289 9.78 -0.59 -23.01
CA ILE A 289 11.01 -0.53 -23.82
C ILE A 289 12.28 -0.18 -23.03
N GLY A 290 12.16 0.01 -21.70
CA GLY A 290 13.26 0.43 -20.83
C GLY A 290 13.57 1.93 -20.88
N ARG A 291 14.15 2.48 -19.80
CA ARG A 291 14.37 3.93 -19.62
C ARG A 291 15.23 4.59 -20.71
N ASP A 292 16.22 3.87 -21.23
CA ASP A 292 17.17 4.41 -22.20
C ASP A 292 16.56 4.59 -23.61
N ALA A 293 15.61 3.73 -23.98
CA ALA A 293 14.91 3.83 -25.27
C ALA A 293 13.84 4.93 -25.29
N VAL A 294 13.30 5.32 -24.12
CA VAL A 294 12.29 6.40 -24.01
C VAL A 294 12.87 7.77 -24.31
N ARG A 295 14.14 8.02 -23.93
CA ARG A 295 14.80 9.31 -24.15
C ARG A 295 14.85 9.73 -25.64
N SER A 296 14.80 8.75 -26.56
CA SER A 296 14.76 9.04 -28.00
C SER A 296 13.34 9.26 -28.55
N LEU A 297 12.31 8.61 -27.97
CA LEU A 297 10.91 8.69 -28.41
C LEU A 297 10.12 9.84 -27.76
N LEU A 298 10.43 10.20 -26.52
CA LEU A 298 9.82 11.32 -25.79
C LEU A 298 10.87 12.41 -25.53
N ASN A 299 11.37 13.01 -26.62
CA ASN A 299 12.22 14.19 -26.52
C ASN A 299 11.45 15.29 -25.78
N ARG A 300 11.90 15.62 -24.56
CA ARG A 300 11.29 16.66 -23.72
C ARG A 300 11.15 17.99 -24.47
N ALA A 301 12.11 18.34 -25.32
CA ALA A 301 12.07 19.55 -26.13
C ALA A 301 10.90 19.56 -27.14
N LEU A 302 10.47 18.39 -27.63
CA LEU A 302 9.30 18.28 -28.51
C LEU A 302 8.02 18.63 -27.75
N TRP A 303 7.86 18.09 -26.53
CA TRP A 303 6.70 18.35 -25.68
C TRP A 303 6.66 19.78 -25.16
N GLU A 304 7.82 20.37 -24.83
CA GLU A 304 7.96 21.79 -24.48
C GLU A 304 7.60 22.68 -25.66
N ALA A 305 8.11 22.38 -26.87
CA ALA A 305 7.76 23.13 -28.07
C ALA A 305 6.27 23.03 -28.41
N LEU A 306 5.64 21.88 -28.20
CA LEU A 306 4.20 21.71 -28.37
C LEU A 306 3.42 22.51 -27.31
N TYR A 307 3.83 22.45 -26.05
CA TYR A 307 3.23 23.21 -24.95
C TYR A 307 3.26 24.72 -25.23
N SER A 308 4.42 25.27 -25.59
CA SER A 308 4.57 26.69 -25.92
C SER A 308 3.82 27.14 -27.17
N LYS A 309 3.61 26.22 -28.13
CA LYS A 309 2.82 26.53 -29.33
C LYS A 309 1.31 26.44 -29.10
N THR A 310 0.87 25.72 -28.07
CA THR A 310 -0.56 25.41 -27.85
C THR A 310 -1.06 25.95 -26.51
N VAL A 311 -0.75 25.26 -25.41
CA VAL A 311 -1.24 25.56 -24.06
C VAL A 311 -0.90 27.00 -23.64
N GLU A 312 0.34 27.47 -23.83
CA GLU A 312 0.73 28.85 -23.47
C GLU A 312 -0.01 29.93 -24.28
N LYS A 313 -0.52 29.56 -25.46
CA LYS A 313 -1.29 30.45 -26.34
C LYS A 313 -2.80 30.32 -26.15
N GLY A 314 -3.25 29.49 -25.21
CA GLY A 314 -4.67 29.19 -24.99
C GLY A 314 -5.28 28.25 -26.03
N GLU A 315 -4.49 27.63 -26.92
CA GLU A 315 -4.96 26.67 -27.92
C GLU A 315 -5.10 25.25 -27.32
N VAL A 316 -5.83 25.14 -26.21
CA VAL A 316 -5.97 23.89 -25.42
C VAL A 316 -6.57 22.74 -26.25
N ASN A 317 -7.49 23.04 -27.17
CA ASN A 317 -8.09 22.04 -28.05
C ASN A 317 -7.08 21.40 -29.02
N GLU A 318 -6.10 22.19 -29.49
CA GLU A 318 -5.03 21.68 -30.34
C GLU A 318 -4.07 20.80 -29.53
N ALA A 319 -3.71 21.23 -28.30
CA ALA A 319 -2.93 20.40 -27.38
C ALA A 319 -3.62 19.06 -27.09
N ARG A 320 -4.93 19.08 -26.83
CA ARG A 320 -5.75 17.88 -26.61
C ARG A 320 -5.71 16.96 -27.83
N ARG A 321 -5.92 17.50 -29.04
CA ARG A 321 -5.89 16.72 -30.29
C ARG A 321 -4.55 15.98 -30.45
N VAL A 322 -3.43 16.67 -30.25
CA VAL A 322 -2.11 16.06 -30.37
C VAL A 322 -1.86 15.00 -29.31
N LEU A 323 -2.23 15.25 -28.05
CA LEU A 323 -2.13 14.23 -26.98
C LEU A 323 -2.94 12.98 -27.33
N VAL A 324 -4.19 13.15 -27.75
CA VAL A 324 -5.08 12.05 -28.16
C VAL A 324 -4.45 11.24 -29.31
N ASP A 325 -3.93 11.90 -30.34
CA ASP A 325 -3.30 11.24 -31.48
C ASP A 325 -2.06 10.42 -31.07
N VAL A 326 -1.24 10.96 -30.17
CA VAL A 326 -0.04 10.26 -29.66
C VAL A 326 -0.44 9.05 -28.82
N TYR A 327 -1.37 9.21 -27.89
CA TYR A 327 -1.85 8.12 -27.04
C TYR A 327 -2.46 6.99 -27.88
N ASN A 328 -3.34 7.30 -28.84
CA ASN A 328 -3.92 6.30 -29.75
C ASN A 328 -2.84 5.50 -30.47
N LYS A 329 -1.82 6.17 -31.04
CA LYS A 329 -0.72 5.49 -31.74
C LYS A 329 0.08 4.57 -30.82
N VAL A 330 0.36 5.00 -29.60
CA VAL A 330 1.11 4.19 -28.63
C VAL A 330 0.29 2.98 -28.18
N ILE A 331 -1.00 3.18 -27.87
CA ILE A 331 -1.93 2.09 -27.53
C ILE A 331 -2.00 1.05 -28.66
N ASP A 332 -2.14 1.50 -29.91
CA ASP A 332 -2.18 0.63 -31.09
C ASP A 332 -0.89 -0.19 -31.25
N ILE A 333 0.27 0.37 -30.92
CA ILE A 333 1.55 -0.34 -30.93
C ILE A 333 1.57 -1.40 -29.82
N LEU A 334 1.16 -1.03 -28.60
CA LEU A 334 1.17 -1.92 -27.43
C LEU A 334 0.20 -3.10 -27.59
N ARG A 335 -0.93 -2.93 -28.28
CA ARG A 335 -1.89 -4.01 -28.56
C ARG A 335 -1.42 -5.02 -29.60
N ARG A 336 -0.40 -4.68 -30.39
CA ARG A 336 0.14 -5.56 -31.45
C ARG A 336 1.32 -6.42 -30.97
N GLN A 337 1.86 -6.11 -29.79
CA GLN A 337 2.88 -6.90 -29.10
C GLN A 337 2.21 -7.93 -28.20
#